data_AF-A0A8C2KI37-F1
#
_entry.id   AF-A0A8C2KI37-F1
#
_cell.length_a   1.000
_cell.length_b   1.000
_cell.length_c   1.000
_cell.angle_alpha   90.00
_cell.angle_beta   90.00
_cell.angle_gamma   90.00
#
_symmetry.space_group_name_H-M   'P 1'
#
loop_
_entity.id
_entity.type
_entity.pdbx_description
1 polymer ?
#
loop_
_entity_poly.entity_id
_entity_poly.type
_entity_poly.pdbx_seq_one_letter_code
_entity_poly.pdbx_strand_id
1 'polypeptide(L)'
;MHSLISIALLFLGASLAASLFLPDSLELRQIMQRYQDELEPNGTKADVPLRSRRAIRWSDREEILQLHNKLRGAVYPTASNMEYMVWDDELEKSATYWAEQCQWEHGPKDLLMSIGQNLAVHWGRYRSPAYHVQAWYDEEKDYTYPYPHECNPWCPERCSGPMCTHYTQLVWATTNRVGCAVHTCSRINVWGEVWENAIYLVCNYSPKGNWIGEAPYQTGRPCSQCPPSYGGGCRNNLCYKGEPQIIKCETKMRDKCKGAACNRYNCPANCLNKKGKVWGTLYYDVQSSICRAAIHYGIIDNNGGLVDVTRKDNFPFFVKATKNGVESFSKYKPGNAFTVSRVEGEYFYCLIFINIECKYSLFYNIKSEICILVFCPANCINEPSYWAPVVGSNIYGDGSSICRAAIHSGVIKASGGYVDLLALDKRKSYAGTLKNGIQSERYTSSALDSSLRFLSVTQFSGQKP
;
A
#
# COMPACT_ATOMS: atom_id res chain seq x y z
N MET A 1 -0.56 33.64 -56.30
CA MET A 1 -1.10 32.70 -55.29
C MET A 1 0.08 32.00 -54.61
N HIS A 2 0.26 32.26 -53.30
CA HIS A 2 1.18 31.68 -52.28
C HIS A 2 2.70 31.63 -52.61
N SER A 3 3.63 32.42 -52.02
CA SER A 3 4.07 32.77 -50.64
C SER A 3 4.84 31.71 -49.83
N LEU A 4 6.18 31.73 -49.99
CA LEU A 4 7.28 31.92 -49.02
C LEU A 4 7.18 31.52 -47.52
N ILE A 5 8.21 30.76 -47.08
CA ILE A 5 9.16 31.01 -45.97
C ILE A 5 8.85 30.54 -44.51
N SER A 6 9.74 29.62 -44.04
CA SER A 6 10.46 29.58 -42.73
C SER A 6 10.03 28.80 -41.47
N ILE A 7 11.05 28.06 -40.98
CA ILE A 7 11.60 27.94 -39.61
C ILE A 7 11.15 26.81 -38.67
N ALA A 8 12.20 26.10 -38.25
CA ALA A 8 12.45 25.20 -37.12
C ALA A 8 11.51 25.24 -35.90
N LEU A 9 11.39 24.06 -35.26
CA LEU A 9 11.25 23.93 -33.81
C LEU A 9 11.94 22.64 -33.32
N LEU A 10 13.13 22.83 -32.74
CA LEU A 10 13.69 21.98 -31.70
C LEU A 10 12.88 22.20 -30.42
N PHE A 11 12.34 21.14 -29.83
CA PHE A 11 12.12 21.09 -28.38
C PHE A 11 12.61 19.75 -27.83
N LEU A 12 13.70 19.84 -27.07
CA LEU A 12 14.02 18.92 -25.98
C LEU A 12 12.87 18.94 -24.98
N GLY A 13 12.43 17.77 -24.53
CA GLY A 13 11.37 17.67 -23.52
C GLY A 13 11.34 16.31 -22.82
N ALA A 14 12.16 16.19 -21.78
CA ALA A 14 11.99 15.36 -20.58
C ALA A 14 11.67 13.86 -20.74
N SER A 15 12.68 13.05 -20.38
CA SER A 15 12.45 11.78 -19.69
C SER A 15 11.55 12.03 -18.46
N LEU A 16 10.31 11.56 -18.50
CA LEU A 16 9.45 11.52 -17.34
C LEU A 16 9.14 10.07 -17.01
N ALA A 17 9.44 9.75 -15.76
CA ALA A 17 9.14 8.48 -15.12
C ALA A 17 7.71 8.05 -15.46
N ALA A 18 7.58 6.81 -15.93
CA ALA A 18 6.30 6.11 -15.95
C ALA A 18 5.91 5.79 -14.50
N SER A 19 5.46 6.80 -13.77
CA SER A 19 4.45 6.60 -12.73
C SER A 19 3.15 6.34 -13.49
N LEU A 20 2.66 5.11 -13.40
CA LEU A 20 1.37 4.68 -13.93
C LEU A 20 0.26 5.48 -13.24
N PHE A 21 -0.01 6.68 -13.74
CA PHE A 21 -1.26 7.37 -13.45
C PHE A 21 -2.35 6.61 -14.19
N LEU A 22 -3.37 6.15 -13.45
CA LEU A 22 -4.64 5.78 -14.06
C LEU A 22 -5.09 6.95 -14.96
N PRO A 23 -5.53 6.69 -16.21
CA PRO A 23 -5.97 7.77 -17.08
C PRO A 23 -7.11 8.54 -16.41
N ASP A 24 -7.02 9.85 -16.47
CA ASP A 24 -7.97 10.80 -15.88
C ASP A 24 -9.30 10.75 -16.66
N SER A 25 -10.15 9.76 -16.35
CA SER A 25 -11.41 9.54 -17.07
C SER A 25 -12.52 10.44 -16.53
N LEU A 26 -13.29 11.05 -17.45
CA LEU A 26 -14.44 11.90 -17.11
C LEU A 26 -15.48 11.12 -16.30
N GLU A 27 -15.62 9.83 -16.57
CA GLU A 27 -16.50 8.90 -15.86
C GLU A 27 -16.01 8.66 -14.43
N LEU A 28 -14.69 8.46 -14.21
CA LEU A 28 -14.10 8.34 -12.87
C LEU A 28 -14.32 9.62 -12.04
N ARG A 29 -14.21 10.81 -12.65
CA ARG A 29 -14.52 12.09 -11.97
C ARG A 29 -16.00 12.21 -11.59
N GLN A 30 -16.91 11.83 -12.47
CA GLN A 30 -18.35 11.84 -12.20
C GLN A 30 -18.76 10.79 -11.15
N ILE A 31 -18.03 9.67 -11.07
CA ILE A 31 -18.18 8.65 -10.04
C ILE A 31 -17.69 9.17 -8.69
N MET A 32 -16.53 9.83 -8.65
CA MET A 32 -16.00 10.48 -7.43
C MET A 32 -16.94 11.57 -6.90
N GLN A 33 -17.55 12.36 -7.79
CA GLN A 33 -18.55 13.38 -7.40
C GLN A 33 -19.82 12.78 -6.78
N ARG A 34 -20.39 11.71 -7.37
CA ARG A 34 -21.58 11.05 -6.80
C ARG A 34 -21.35 10.46 -5.41
N TYR A 35 -20.13 9.98 -5.13
CA TYR A 35 -19.75 9.52 -3.79
C TYR A 35 -19.58 10.67 -2.79
N GLN A 36 -19.18 11.86 -3.23
CA GLN A 36 -19.11 13.05 -2.38
C GLN A 36 -20.51 13.57 -2.03
N ASP A 37 -21.46 13.49 -2.96
CA ASP A 37 -22.84 13.93 -2.73
C ASP A 37 -23.61 13.02 -1.73
N GLU A 38 -23.27 11.73 -1.60
CA GLU A 38 -23.86 10.83 -0.59
C GLU A 38 -23.33 11.09 0.85
N LEU A 39 -22.28 11.91 1.01
CA LEU A 39 -21.65 12.22 2.31
C LEU A 39 -22.14 13.54 2.94
N GLU A 40 -22.98 14.32 2.25
CA GLU A 40 -23.58 15.53 2.83
C GLU A 40 -24.87 15.20 3.63
N PRO A 41 -24.95 15.56 4.93
CA PRO A 41 -26.13 15.28 5.73
C PRO A 41 -27.12 16.43 5.59
N ASN A 42 -28.09 16.33 4.68
CA ASN A 42 -29.24 17.23 4.70
C ASN A 42 -30.54 16.51 4.28
N GLY A 43 -31.45 16.39 5.24
CA GLY A 43 -32.87 16.15 4.95
C GLY A 43 -33.46 14.89 5.59
N THR A 44 -34.12 15.10 6.72
CA THR A 44 -35.06 14.19 7.41
C THR A 44 -35.87 13.28 6.47
N LYS A 45 -35.71 11.96 6.59
CA LYS A 45 -36.78 10.95 6.35
C LYS A 45 -36.45 9.65 7.08
N ALA A 46 -37.49 9.10 7.72
CA ALA A 46 -37.46 8.03 8.71
C ALA A 46 -37.09 6.63 8.15
N ASP A 47 -36.55 5.82 9.05
CA ASP A 47 -36.44 4.35 9.12
C ASP A 47 -36.77 3.53 7.85
N VAL A 48 -35.72 3.02 7.20
CA VAL A 48 -35.71 1.70 6.52
C VAL A 48 -34.33 1.06 6.73
N PRO A 49 -34.21 -0.19 7.24
CA PRO A 49 -32.93 -0.84 7.39
C PRO A 49 -32.42 -1.32 6.02
N LEU A 50 -31.48 -0.58 5.42
CA LEU A 50 -30.80 -0.94 4.18
C LEU A 50 -29.92 -2.19 4.37
N ARG A 51 -30.50 -3.37 4.12
CA ARG A 51 -29.79 -4.66 4.09
C ARG A 51 -29.03 -4.94 2.78
N SER A 52 -28.74 -3.93 1.96
CA SER A 52 -28.34 -4.12 0.54
C SER A 52 -26.98 -3.51 0.11
N ARG A 53 -26.10 -3.10 1.02
CA ARG A 53 -24.77 -2.57 0.65
C ARG A 53 -23.69 -3.25 1.48
N ARG A 54 -23.24 -4.44 1.05
CA ARG A 54 -22.14 -5.12 1.74
C ARG A 54 -20.84 -4.76 1.03
N ALA A 55 -20.17 -3.71 1.50
CA ALA A 55 -18.76 -3.49 1.20
C ALA A 55 -17.98 -4.79 1.53
N ILE A 56 -16.98 -5.14 0.71
CA ILE A 56 -16.15 -6.31 0.97
C ILE A 56 -15.56 -6.21 2.38
N ARG A 57 -15.65 -7.30 3.15
CA ARG A 57 -15.14 -7.28 4.53
C ARG A 57 -13.62 -7.31 4.49
N TRP A 58 -12.96 -6.68 5.45
CA TRP A 58 -11.50 -6.79 5.56
C TRP A 58 -11.01 -8.22 5.73
N SER A 59 -11.74 -9.05 6.48
CA SER A 59 -11.43 -10.48 6.58
C SER A 59 -11.34 -11.13 5.21
N ASP A 60 -12.23 -10.73 4.29
CA ASP A 60 -12.28 -11.26 2.94
C ASP A 60 -11.15 -10.67 2.09
N ARG A 61 -10.81 -9.37 2.25
CA ARG A 61 -9.65 -8.74 1.59
C ARG A 61 -8.35 -9.47 1.95
N GLU A 62 -8.15 -9.70 3.25
CA GLU A 62 -6.96 -10.39 3.77
C GLU A 62 -6.93 -11.84 3.27
N GLU A 63 -8.05 -12.56 3.33
CA GLU A 63 -8.14 -13.94 2.84
C GLU A 63 -7.81 -14.03 1.35
N ILE A 64 -8.38 -13.13 0.53
CA ILE A 64 -8.07 -13.01 -0.90
C ILE A 64 -6.57 -12.77 -1.10
N LEU A 65 -6.00 -11.74 -0.45
CA LEU A 65 -4.61 -11.34 -0.66
C LEU A 65 -3.62 -12.42 -0.20
N GLN A 66 -3.86 -13.00 0.97
CA GLN A 66 -3.04 -14.10 1.50
C GLN A 66 -3.11 -15.31 0.57
N LEU A 67 -4.29 -15.67 0.07
CA LEU A 67 -4.45 -16.77 -0.85
C LEU A 67 -3.74 -16.51 -2.18
N HIS A 68 -3.86 -15.31 -2.76
CA HIS A 68 -3.11 -14.91 -3.96
C HIS A 68 -1.60 -15.11 -3.76
N ASN A 69 -1.04 -14.53 -2.70
CA ASN A 69 0.40 -14.65 -2.43
C ASN A 69 0.84 -16.08 -2.14
N LYS A 70 0.03 -16.86 -1.39
CA LYS A 70 0.31 -18.28 -1.13
C LYS A 70 0.38 -19.07 -2.43
N LEU A 71 -0.59 -18.89 -3.32
CA LEU A 71 -0.69 -19.59 -4.60
C LEU A 71 0.44 -19.18 -5.56
N ARG A 72 0.73 -17.87 -5.65
CA ARG A 72 1.84 -17.31 -6.44
C ARG A 72 3.20 -17.85 -6.01
N GLY A 73 3.42 -18.03 -4.71
CA GLY A 73 4.67 -18.58 -4.17
C GLY A 73 4.81 -20.11 -4.33
N ALA A 74 3.74 -20.79 -4.75
CA ALA A 74 3.65 -22.25 -4.85
C ALA A 74 3.52 -22.77 -6.29
N VAL A 75 3.62 -21.90 -7.31
CA VAL A 75 3.46 -22.28 -8.72
C VAL A 75 4.50 -23.31 -9.17
N TYR A 76 4.09 -24.14 -10.13
CA TYR A 76 4.96 -25.04 -10.87
C TYR A 76 4.81 -24.78 -12.39
N PRO A 77 5.91 -24.67 -13.16
CA PRO A 77 7.31 -24.60 -12.71
C PRO A 77 7.57 -23.40 -11.79
N THR A 78 8.64 -23.44 -10.97
CA THR A 78 8.90 -22.36 -10.00
C THR A 78 9.24 -21.05 -10.71
N ALA A 79 8.71 -19.94 -10.19
CA ALA A 79 8.92 -18.61 -10.74
C ALA A 79 10.13 -17.91 -10.11
N SER A 80 11.01 -17.33 -10.93
CA SER A 80 12.19 -16.59 -10.48
C SER A 80 11.95 -15.10 -10.19
N ASN A 81 10.87 -14.53 -10.71
CA ASN A 81 10.59 -13.09 -10.71
C ASN A 81 9.20 -12.74 -10.14
N MET A 82 8.53 -13.66 -9.45
CA MET A 82 7.17 -13.48 -8.96
C MET A 82 7.09 -12.37 -7.91
N GLU A 83 6.42 -11.26 -8.21
CA GLU A 83 6.28 -10.15 -7.28
C GLU A 83 5.25 -10.44 -6.17
N TYR A 84 5.55 -9.99 -4.95
CA TYR A 84 4.59 -10.01 -3.86
C TYR A 84 3.45 -9.04 -4.16
N MET A 85 2.22 -9.52 -4.03
CA MET A 85 1.01 -8.77 -4.29
C MET A 85 0.55 -8.02 -3.04
N VAL A 86 0.11 -6.78 -3.19
CA VAL A 86 -0.50 -5.94 -2.14
C VAL A 86 -1.93 -5.58 -2.51
N TRP A 87 -2.73 -5.19 -1.51
CA TRP A 87 -4.07 -4.68 -1.76
C TRP A 87 -4.03 -3.24 -2.28
N ASP A 88 -4.90 -2.91 -3.23
CA ASP A 88 -5.04 -1.58 -3.81
C ASP A 88 -6.50 -1.12 -3.76
N ASP A 89 -6.76 -0.08 -2.98
CA ASP A 89 -8.10 0.44 -2.72
C ASP A 89 -8.71 1.13 -3.93
N GLU A 90 -7.92 1.68 -4.86
CA GLU A 90 -8.46 2.27 -6.08
C GLU A 90 -8.96 1.17 -7.03
N LEU A 91 -8.24 0.04 -7.10
CA LEU A 91 -8.72 -1.15 -7.82
C LEU A 91 -10.00 -1.71 -7.20
N GLU A 92 -10.11 -1.73 -5.87
CA GLU A 92 -11.33 -2.15 -5.17
C GLU A 92 -12.51 -1.20 -5.43
N LYS A 93 -12.30 0.11 -5.39
CA LYS A 93 -13.36 1.09 -5.70
C LYS A 93 -13.89 0.88 -7.11
N SER A 94 -12.99 0.71 -8.07
CA SER A 94 -13.35 0.37 -9.45
C SER A 94 -14.09 -0.97 -9.55
N ALA A 95 -13.64 -1.99 -8.82
CA ALA A 95 -14.31 -3.29 -8.78
C ALA A 95 -15.72 -3.21 -8.15
N THR A 96 -15.89 -2.37 -7.14
CA THR A 96 -17.18 -2.12 -6.47
C THR A 96 -18.16 -1.49 -7.44
N TYR A 97 -17.73 -0.43 -8.12
CA TYR A 97 -18.53 0.23 -9.14
C TYR A 97 -19.01 -0.75 -10.21
N TRP A 98 -18.14 -1.65 -10.67
CA TRP A 98 -18.49 -2.66 -11.67
C TRP A 98 -19.41 -3.76 -11.12
N ALA A 99 -19.13 -4.27 -9.92
CA ALA A 99 -19.94 -5.31 -9.28
C ALA A 99 -21.39 -4.86 -9.06
N GLU A 100 -21.60 -3.58 -8.76
CA GLU A 100 -22.91 -2.95 -8.59
C GLU A 100 -23.73 -2.86 -9.88
N GLN A 101 -23.11 -2.95 -11.06
CA GLN A 101 -23.84 -2.95 -12.32
C GLN A 101 -24.61 -4.26 -12.53
N CYS A 102 -24.25 -5.33 -11.82
CA CYS A 102 -24.86 -6.65 -11.96
C CYS A 102 -24.92 -7.14 -13.41
N GLN A 103 -23.84 -6.88 -14.15
CA GLN A 103 -23.62 -7.34 -15.53
C GLN A 103 -22.53 -8.40 -15.53
N TRP A 104 -22.83 -9.58 -16.07
CA TRP A 104 -21.86 -10.66 -16.22
C TRP A 104 -20.98 -10.44 -17.45
N GLU A 105 -20.21 -9.35 -17.43
CA GLU A 105 -19.25 -8.96 -18.47
C GLU A 105 -18.04 -8.28 -17.82
N HIS A 106 -16.93 -8.16 -18.55
CA HIS A 106 -15.79 -7.37 -18.09
C HIS A 106 -16.02 -5.87 -18.26
N GLY A 107 -15.57 -5.06 -17.30
CA GLY A 107 -15.64 -3.61 -17.42
C GLY A 107 -15.17 -2.82 -16.18
N PRO A 108 -15.26 -1.48 -16.23
CA PRO A 108 -15.68 -0.69 -17.38
C PRO A 108 -14.62 -0.69 -18.49
N LYS A 109 -15.05 -0.56 -19.75
CA LYS A 109 -14.22 -0.84 -20.95
C LYS A 109 -12.98 0.06 -21.06
N ASP A 110 -13.07 1.29 -20.58
CA ASP A 110 -12.00 2.28 -20.55
C ASP A 110 -10.84 1.86 -19.64
N LEU A 111 -11.13 1.15 -18.55
CA LEU A 111 -10.12 0.67 -17.61
C LEU A 111 -9.46 -0.64 -18.04
N LEU A 112 -10.16 -1.50 -18.79
CA LEU A 112 -9.68 -2.83 -19.18
C LEU A 112 -8.40 -2.83 -20.04
N MET A 113 -8.02 -1.68 -20.61
CA MET A 113 -6.75 -1.54 -21.33
C MET A 113 -5.54 -1.44 -20.39
N SER A 114 -5.76 -0.97 -19.16
CA SER A 114 -4.70 -0.67 -18.17
C SER A 114 -4.68 -1.66 -17.01
N ILE A 115 -5.81 -2.32 -16.72
CA ILE A 115 -5.94 -3.30 -15.63
C ILE A 115 -6.35 -4.69 -16.13
N GLY A 116 -6.01 -5.71 -15.34
CA GLY A 116 -6.59 -7.05 -15.47
C GLY A 116 -7.87 -7.16 -14.65
N GLN A 117 -8.72 -8.14 -14.97
CA GLN A 117 -9.95 -8.37 -14.23
C GLN A 117 -10.34 -9.86 -14.25
N ASN A 118 -10.60 -10.43 -13.08
CA ASN A 118 -11.24 -11.74 -12.96
C ASN A 118 -12.64 -11.57 -12.34
N LEU A 119 -13.58 -12.38 -12.83
CA LEU A 119 -14.98 -12.36 -12.44
C LEU A 119 -15.39 -13.72 -11.92
N ALA A 120 -16.22 -13.74 -10.89
CA ALA A 120 -16.83 -14.96 -10.38
C ALA A 120 -18.25 -14.68 -9.92
N VAL A 121 -19.16 -15.61 -10.19
CA VAL A 121 -20.55 -15.52 -9.77
C VAL A 121 -21.00 -16.85 -9.21
N HIS A 122 -21.78 -16.81 -8.14
CA HIS A 122 -22.45 -17.98 -7.60
C HIS A 122 -23.81 -17.62 -7.02
N TRP A 123 -24.67 -18.62 -6.89
CA TRP A 123 -25.99 -18.50 -6.27
C TRP A 123 -26.20 -19.66 -5.29
N GLY A 124 -27.17 -19.50 -4.38
CA GLY A 124 -27.48 -20.51 -3.38
C GLY A 124 -26.58 -20.45 -2.14
N ARG A 125 -25.84 -21.52 -1.85
CA ARG A 125 -25.05 -21.62 -0.61
C ARG A 125 -23.92 -20.59 -0.60
N TYR A 126 -23.71 -19.96 0.56
CA TYR A 126 -22.60 -19.04 0.77
C TYR A 126 -21.25 -19.72 0.46
N ARG A 127 -20.43 -19.02 -0.32
CA ARG A 127 -19.00 -19.30 -0.53
C ARG A 127 -18.19 -18.07 -0.12
N SER A 128 -17.05 -18.27 0.53
CA SER A 128 -16.14 -17.15 0.80
C SER A 128 -15.53 -16.64 -0.51
N PRO A 129 -15.11 -15.37 -0.61
CA PRO A 129 -14.41 -14.89 -1.80
C PRO A 129 -13.16 -15.71 -2.15
N ALA A 130 -12.46 -16.25 -1.14
CA ALA A 130 -11.32 -17.13 -1.35
C ALA A 130 -11.66 -18.45 -2.07
N TYR A 131 -12.89 -18.94 -1.94
CA TYR A 131 -13.35 -20.08 -2.74
C TYR A 131 -13.26 -19.80 -4.25
N HIS A 132 -13.64 -18.59 -4.67
CA HIS A 132 -13.57 -18.18 -6.08
C HIS A 132 -12.14 -17.96 -6.55
N VAL A 133 -11.28 -17.39 -5.69
CA VAL A 133 -9.84 -17.24 -5.97
C VAL A 133 -9.19 -18.62 -6.18
N GLN A 134 -9.54 -19.60 -5.34
CA GLN A 134 -9.07 -20.98 -5.53
C GLN A 134 -9.62 -21.57 -6.83
N ALA A 135 -10.91 -21.37 -7.14
CA ALA A 135 -11.49 -21.87 -8.38
C ALA A 135 -10.82 -21.28 -9.64
N TRP A 136 -10.44 -19.99 -9.62
CA TRP A 136 -9.61 -19.38 -10.67
C TRP A 136 -8.23 -20.03 -10.76
N TYR A 137 -7.61 -20.34 -9.62
CA TYR A 137 -6.31 -21.02 -9.60
C TYR A 137 -6.39 -22.46 -10.11
N ASP A 138 -7.48 -23.17 -9.82
CA ASP A 138 -7.67 -24.57 -10.19
C ASP A 138 -7.77 -24.80 -11.72
N GLU A 139 -7.85 -23.72 -12.52
CA GLU A 139 -7.64 -23.77 -13.97
C GLU A 139 -6.20 -24.20 -14.34
N GLU A 140 -5.26 -24.14 -13.39
CA GLU A 140 -3.88 -24.63 -13.54
C GLU A 140 -3.82 -26.06 -14.08
N LYS A 141 -4.75 -26.93 -13.67
CA LYS A 141 -4.84 -28.32 -14.12
C LYS A 141 -5.02 -28.47 -15.64
N ASP A 142 -5.57 -27.43 -16.27
CA ASP A 142 -5.88 -27.37 -17.69
C ASP A 142 -4.88 -26.48 -18.46
N TYR A 143 -3.96 -25.83 -17.76
CA TYR A 143 -2.97 -24.93 -18.31
C TYR A 143 -1.63 -25.63 -18.52
N THR A 144 -1.02 -25.44 -19.69
CA THR A 144 0.36 -25.90 -19.94
C THR A 144 1.29 -24.71 -20.06
N TYR A 145 2.27 -24.61 -19.14
CA TYR A 145 3.24 -23.52 -19.11
C TYR A 145 4.14 -23.50 -20.37
N PRO A 146 4.26 -22.35 -21.07
CA PRO A 146 5.14 -22.23 -22.25
C PRO A 146 6.59 -21.96 -21.82
N TYR A 147 7.51 -22.86 -22.14
CA TYR A 147 8.92 -22.67 -21.82
C TYR A 147 9.58 -21.66 -22.76
N PRO A 148 10.67 -20.99 -22.35
CA PRO A 148 11.32 -19.95 -23.15
C PRO A 148 11.72 -20.38 -24.57
N HIS A 149 12.05 -21.67 -24.78
CA HIS A 149 12.42 -22.19 -26.10
C HIS A 149 11.22 -22.33 -27.07
N GLU A 150 10.00 -22.29 -26.56
CA GLU A 150 8.75 -22.32 -27.34
C GLU A 150 8.26 -20.91 -27.71
N CYS A 151 8.79 -19.88 -27.04
CA CYS A 151 8.40 -18.49 -27.24
C CYS A 151 9.23 -17.85 -28.38
N ASN A 152 8.80 -18.03 -29.63
CA ASN A 152 9.46 -17.42 -30.79
C ASN A 152 8.50 -17.17 -31.97
N PRO A 153 8.15 -15.89 -32.29
CA PRO A 153 8.41 -14.68 -31.52
C PRO A 153 7.48 -14.51 -30.31
N TRP A 154 6.44 -15.34 -30.21
CA TRP A 154 5.41 -15.30 -29.17
C TRP A 154 5.32 -16.66 -28.47
N CYS A 155 4.98 -16.67 -27.19
CA CYS A 155 4.67 -17.89 -26.45
C CYS A 155 3.32 -18.49 -26.91
N PRO A 156 3.22 -19.83 -27.04
CA PRO A 156 1.96 -20.48 -27.35
C PRO A 156 1.00 -20.42 -26.17
N GLU A 157 -0.28 -20.12 -26.45
CA GLU A 157 -1.36 -20.28 -25.47
C GLU A 157 -1.85 -21.74 -25.49
N ARG A 158 -1.73 -22.44 -24.36
CA ARG A 158 -2.13 -23.85 -24.23
C ARG A 158 -3.08 -24.02 -23.05
N CYS A 159 -4.37 -24.10 -23.36
CA CYS A 159 -5.43 -24.40 -22.41
C CYS A 159 -6.26 -25.58 -22.94
N SER A 160 -6.36 -26.66 -22.17
CA SER A 160 -7.21 -27.81 -22.50
C SER A 160 -8.63 -27.70 -21.95
N GLY A 161 -8.84 -26.78 -21.00
CA GLY A 161 -10.10 -26.52 -20.33
C GLY A 161 -10.91 -25.40 -20.99
N PRO A 162 -12.08 -25.08 -20.42
CA PRO A 162 -12.93 -24.00 -20.94
C PRO A 162 -12.32 -22.61 -20.69
N MET A 163 -11.43 -22.47 -19.71
CA MET A 163 -10.79 -21.22 -19.33
C MET A 163 -9.49 -21.49 -18.58
N CYS A 164 -8.44 -20.73 -18.88
CA CYS A 164 -7.17 -20.71 -18.11
C CYS A 164 -6.70 -19.29 -17.76
N THR A 165 -7.40 -18.26 -18.25
CA THR A 165 -6.93 -16.88 -18.16
C THR A 165 -7.10 -16.28 -16.77
N HIS A 166 -8.00 -16.83 -15.93
CA HIS A 166 -8.11 -16.39 -14.55
C HIS A 166 -6.89 -16.88 -13.75
N TYR A 167 -6.46 -18.13 -13.96
CA TYR A 167 -5.21 -18.65 -13.39
C TYR A 167 -4.02 -17.79 -13.81
N THR A 168 -3.80 -17.57 -15.11
CA THR A 168 -2.62 -16.85 -15.58
C THR A 168 -2.58 -15.40 -15.08
N GLN A 169 -3.73 -14.73 -14.92
CA GLN A 169 -3.80 -13.40 -14.30
C GLN A 169 -3.41 -13.45 -12.81
N LEU A 170 -3.90 -14.44 -12.07
CA LEU A 170 -3.61 -14.60 -10.64
C LEU A 170 -2.09 -14.81 -10.42
N VAL A 171 -1.45 -15.60 -11.28
CA VAL A 171 -0.01 -15.90 -11.21
C VAL A 171 0.87 -15.00 -12.09
N TRP A 172 0.35 -13.87 -12.57
CA TRP A 172 1.15 -12.97 -13.42
C TRP A 172 2.26 -12.28 -12.61
N ALA A 173 3.53 -12.51 -12.97
CA ALA A 173 4.69 -12.14 -12.16
C ALA A 173 4.72 -10.66 -11.78
N THR A 174 4.46 -9.78 -12.74
CA THR A 174 4.52 -8.32 -12.54
C THR A 174 3.27 -7.73 -11.92
N THR A 175 2.14 -8.46 -11.92
CA THR A 175 0.91 -8.00 -11.27
C THR A 175 1.11 -8.08 -9.76
N ASN A 176 1.34 -6.92 -9.15
CA ASN A 176 1.67 -6.80 -7.72
C ASN A 176 0.60 -6.05 -6.92
N ARG A 177 -0.54 -5.71 -7.53
CA ARG A 177 -1.69 -5.06 -6.87
C ARG A 177 -2.98 -5.77 -7.24
N VAL A 178 -3.85 -5.94 -6.25
CA VAL A 178 -5.22 -6.45 -6.43
C VAL A 178 -6.21 -5.66 -5.59
N GLY A 179 -7.40 -5.42 -6.12
CA GLY A 179 -8.52 -4.89 -5.36
C GLY A 179 -9.81 -5.54 -5.83
N CYS A 180 -10.61 -6.05 -4.91
CA CYS A 180 -11.81 -6.81 -5.24
C CYS A 180 -13.06 -6.28 -4.53
N ALA A 181 -14.21 -6.55 -5.11
CA ALA A 181 -15.51 -6.23 -4.53
C ALA A 181 -16.50 -7.39 -4.66
N VAL A 182 -17.36 -7.54 -3.66
CA VAL A 182 -18.44 -8.53 -3.64
C VAL A 182 -19.77 -7.79 -3.61
N HIS A 183 -20.66 -8.10 -4.54
CA HIS A 183 -22.00 -7.52 -4.59
C HIS A 183 -23.07 -8.61 -4.69
N THR A 184 -24.22 -8.39 -4.05
CA THR A 184 -25.38 -9.29 -4.18
C THR A 184 -26.33 -8.72 -5.22
N CYS A 185 -26.35 -9.36 -6.39
CA CYS A 185 -27.25 -9.00 -7.48
C CYS A 185 -28.62 -9.63 -7.26
N SER A 186 -29.64 -8.79 -7.13
CA SER A 186 -31.04 -9.26 -7.08
C SER A 186 -31.38 -10.10 -8.30
N ARG A 187 -30.92 -9.67 -9.49
CA ARG A 187 -31.00 -10.37 -10.76
C ARG A 187 -29.72 -10.12 -11.55
N ILE A 188 -29.10 -11.16 -12.09
CA ILE A 188 -27.97 -11.07 -13.03
C ILE A 188 -28.16 -12.10 -14.15
N ASN A 189 -27.94 -11.69 -15.40
CA ASN A 189 -28.00 -12.59 -16.54
C ASN A 189 -26.61 -13.21 -16.76
N VAL A 190 -26.48 -14.51 -16.54
CA VAL A 190 -25.26 -15.29 -16.71
C VAL A 190 -25.48 -16.24 -17.87
N TRP A 191 -24.82 -15.98 -19.01
CA TRP A 191 -24.90 -16.80 -20.23
C TRP A 191 -26.34 -17.09 -20.74
N GLY A 192 -27.25 -16.12 -20.60
CA GLY A 192 -28.64 -16.24 -21.05
C GLY A 192 -29.61 -16.70 -19.96
N GLU A 193 -29.11 -17.10 -18.78
CA GLU A 193 -29.94 -17.49 -17.64
C GLU A 193 -29.95 -16.40 -16.57
N VAL A 194 -31.15 -16.04 -16.07
CA VAL A 194 -31.26 -15.06 -14.99
C VAL A 194 -31.13 -15.74 -13.65
N TRP A 195 -30.08 -15.40 -12.92
CA TRP A 195 -29.85 -15.86 -11.55
C TRP A 195 -30.34 -14.82 -10.56
N GLU A 196 -31.11 -15.26 -9.57
CA GLU A 196 -31.66 -14.40 -8.53
C GLU A 196 -30.81 -14.45 -7.26
N ASN A 197 -30.65 -13.30 -6.60
CA ASN A 197 -29.84 -13.15 -5.38
C ASN A 197 -28.44 -13.76 -5.50
N ALA A 198 -27.83 -13.61 -6.68
CA ALA A 198 -26.51 -14.12 -6.97
C ALA A 198 -25.44 -13.22 -6.33
N ILE A 199 -24.36 -13.82 -5.86
CA ILE A 199 -23.20 -13.11 -5.34
C ILE A 199 -22.18 -13.02 -6.46
N TYR A 200 -21.83 -11.79 -6.83
CA TYR A 200 -20.90 -11.42 -7.87
C TYR A 200 -19.60 -10.88 -7.25
N LEU A 201 -18.47 -11.48 -7.60
CA LEU A 201 -17.12 -11.07 -7.21
C LEU A 201 -16.39 -10.52 -8.44
N VAL A 202 -15.88 -9.31 -8.30
CA VAL A 202 -15.01 -8.65 -9.28
C VAL A 202 -13.66 -8.43 -8.62
N CYS A 203 -12.57 -8.89 -9.22
CA CYS A 203 -11.20 -8.59 -8.79
C CYS A 203 -10.45 -7.90 -9.91
N ASN A 204 -9.94 -6.69 -9.64
CA ASN A 204 -9.11 -5.92 -10.55
C ASN A 204 -7.63 -6.07 -10.19
N TYR A 205 -6.78 -6.10 -11.20
CA TYR A 205 -5.35 -6.40 -11.09
C TYR A 205 -4.50 -5.32 -11.76
N SER A 206 -3.42 -4.90 -11.10
CA SER A 206 -2.48 -3.93 -11.67
C SER A 206 -1.02 -4.30 -11.37
N PRO A 207 -0.10 -4.08 -12.32
CA PRO A 207 -0.36 -3.89 -13.76
C PRO A 207 -1.14 -5.05 -14.38
N LYS A 208 -1.81 -4.81 -15.50
CA LYS A 208 -2.53 -5.84 -16.28
C LYS A 208 -1.61 -7.02 -16.63
N GLY A 209 -2.13 -8.24 -16.45
CA GLY A 209 -1.51 -9.48 -16.91
C GLY A 209 -2.08 -9.98 -18.24
N ASN A 210 -1.84 -11.25 -18.56
CA ASN A 210 -2.34 -11.91 -19.77
C ASN A 210 -1.99 -11.17 -21.07
N TRP A 211 -0.75 -10.68 -21.16
CA TRP A 211 -0.24 -10.11 -22.39
C TRP A 211 -0.14 -11.19 -23.47
N ILE A 212 -0.70 -10.90 -24.65
CA ILE A 212 -0.73 -11.86 -25.77
C ILE A 212 0.70 -12.21 -26.16
N GLY A 213 0.99 -13.51 -26.21
CA GLY A 213 2.29 -14.02 -26.60
C GLY A 213 3.35 -14.01 -25.49
N GLU A 214 2.97 -13.74 -24.24
CA GLU A 214 3.87 -13.72 -23.09
C GLU A 214 3.53 -14.83 -22.08
N ALA A 215 4.56 -15.37 -21.42
CA ALA A 215 4.39 -16.31 -20.31
C ALA A 215 4.00 -15.56 -19.02
N PRO A 216 3.24 -16.18 -18.10
CA PRO A 216 2.78 -15.49 -16.89
C PRO A 216 3.90 -15.11 -15.93
N TYR A 217 5.01 -15.83 -15.95
CA TYR A 217 6.20 -15.54 -15.14
C TYR A 217 7.45 -16.08 -15.84
N GLN A 218 8.63 -15.92 -15.24
CA GLN A 218 9.87 -16.51 -15.74
C GLN A 218 10.27 -17.71 -14.89
N THR A 219 10.50 -18.87 -15.50
CA THR A 219 10.95 -20.06 -14.78
C THR A 219 12.34 -19.88 -14.19
N GLY A 220 12.55 -20.36 -12.98
CA GLY A 220 13.88 -20.46 -12.39
C GLY A 220 13.83 -20.62 -10.87
N ARG A 221 14.99 -20.49 -10.23
CA ARG A 221 15.06 -20.50 -8.77
C ARG A 221 14.24 -19.33 -8.21
N PRO A 222 13.38 -19.55 -7.21
CA PRO A 222 12.62 -18.47 -6.59
C PRO A 222 13.47 -17.26 -6.23
N CYS A 223 12.95 -16.09 -6.58
CA CYS A 223 13.57 -14.79 -6.36
C CYS A 223 14.92 -14.51 -7.07
N SER A 224 15.40 -15.39 -7.96
CA SER A 224 16.69 -15.18 -8.64
C SER A 224 16.67 -14.06 -9.69
N GLN A 225 15.48 -13.63 -10.12
CA GLN A 225 15.29 -12.58 -11.11
C GLN A 225 14.29 -11.51 -10.63
N CYS A 226 14.27 -11.23 -9.32
CA CYS A 226 13.45 -10.15 -8.80
C CYS A 226 13.85 -8.80 -9.40
N PRO A 227 12.87 -7.93 -9.72
CA PRO A 227 13.18 -6.58 -10.19
C PRO A 227 14.09 -5.84 -9.21
N PRO A 228 15.02 -4.99 -9.67
CA PRO A 228 15.95 -4.27 -8.79
C PRO A 228 15.26 -3.44 -7.70
N SER A 229 14.03 -2.99 -7.94
CA SER A 229 13.19 -2.26 -6.98
C SER A 229 12.93 -3.03 -5.68
N TYR A 230 13.01 -4.37 -5.70
CA TYR A 230 12.89 -5.22 -4.51
C TYR A 230 14.19 -5.38 -3.74
N GLY A 231 15.32 -4.86 -4.27
CA GLY A 231 16.65 -4.87 -3.66
C GLY A 231 17.13 -6.26 -3.21
N GLY A 232 16.75 -7.30 -3.96
CA GLY A 232 17.11 -8.70 -3.67
C GLY A 232 16.32 -9.34 -2.53
N GLY A 233 15.20 -8.75 -2.10
CA GLY A 233 14.36 -9.33 -1.07
C GLY A 233 13.50 -10.49 -1.55
N CYS A 234 13.41 -11.52 -0.71
CA CYS A 234 12.68 -12.74 -0.98
C CYS A 234 11.95 -13.20 0.29
N ARG A 235 10.65 -13.48 0.18
CA ARG A 235 9.83 -14.05 1.25
C ARG A 235 8.86 -15.04 0.64
N ASN A 236 8.82 -16.27 1.14
CA ASN A 236 7.91 -17.31 0.66
C ASN A 236 7.91 -17.46 -0.87
N ASN A 237 9.10 -17.48 -1.49
CA ASN A 237 9.32 -17.56 -2.95
C ASN A 237 8.86 -16.33 -3.76
N LEU A 238 8.48 -15.23 -3.12
CA LEU A 238 8.05 -14.00 -3.77
C LEU A 238 9.10 -12.88 -3.60
N CYS A 239 9.25 -12.05 -4.62
CA CYS A 239 10.00 -10.81 -4.57
C CYS A 239 9.31 -9.86 -3.60
N TYR A 240 9.98 -9.61 -2.47
CA TYR A 240 9.36 -8.95 -1.32
C TYR A 240 10.24 -7.82 -0.81
N LYS A 241 9.65 -6.66 -0.54
CA LYS A 241 10.31 -5.56 0.16
C LYS A 241 10.11 -5.80 1.65
N GLY A 242 11.20 -6.01 2.40
CA GLY A 242 11.15 -6.37 3.82
C GLY A 242 10.41 -5.35 4.71
N GLU A 243 10.05 -5.79 5.92
CA GLU A 243 9.42 -4.94 6.96
C GLU A 243 10.26 -3.68 7.25
N PRO A 244 9.62 -2.50 7.44
CA PRO A 244 10.33 -1.25 7.70
C PRO A 244 11.22 -1.32 8.94
N GLN A 245 12.52 -1.13 8.75
CA GLN A 245 13.45 -1.04 9.87
C GLN A 245 13.40 0.37 10.47
N ILE A 246 13.08 0.48 11.77
CA ILE A 246 13.16 1.76 12.48
C ILE A 246 14.63 2.15 12.65
N ILE A 247 15.02 3.31 12.12
CA ILE A 247 16.41 3.78 12.12
C ILE A 247 16.55 5.14 12.81
N LYS A 248 17.80 5.51 13.13
CA LYS A 248 18.14 6.86 13.60
C LYS A 248 18.43 7.75 12.39
N CYS A 249 18.26 9.07 12.52
CA CYS A 249 18.55 10.03 11.44
C CYS A 249 19.98 9.91 10.89
N GLU A 250 20.95 9.54 11.72
CA GLU A 250 22.36 9.43 11.36
C GLU A 250 22.73 8.10 10.70
N THR A 251 21.80 7.14 10.65
CA THR A 251 22.03 5.80 10.13
C THR A 251 22.42 5.85 8.66
N LYS A 252 23.61 5.34 8.34
CA LYS A 252 24.07 5.23 6.96
C LYS A 252 23.60 3.92 6.34
N MET A 253 23.50 3.89 5.02
CA MET A 253 23.10 2.66 4.31
C MET A 253 24.06 1.49 4.56
N ARG A 254 25.36 1.77 4.76
CA ARG A 254 26.37 0.75 5.08
C ARG A 254 26.25 0.20 6.50
N ASP A 255 25.68 0.95 7.43
CA ASP A 255 25.66 0.60 8.86
C ASP A 255 24.63 -0.51 9.18
N LYS A 256 23.77 -0.84 8.22
CA LYS A 256 22.71 -1.84 8.38
C LYS A 256 22.78 -2.95 7.33
N CYS A 257 22.59 -4.16 7.87
CA CYS A 257 22.22 -5.43 7.22
C CYS A 257 23.37 -6.38 6.85
N LYS A 258 23.61 -7.32 7.79
CA LYS A 258 24.34 -8.57 7.62
C LYS A 258 23.30 -9.71 7.52
N GLY A 259 22.77 -9.99 6.33
CA GLY A 259 21.99 -11.22 6.09
C GLY A 259 20.45 -11.12 6.08
N ALA A 260 19.85 -9.93 6.03
CA ALA A 260 18.42 -9.74 5.74
C ALA A 260 18.20 -8.69 4.65
N ALA A 261 17.12 -8.84 3.87
CA ALA A 261 16.73 -7.98 2.75
C ALA A 261 16.20 -6.61 3.21
N CYS A 262 17.12 -5.71 3.59
CA CYS A 262 16.76 -4.40 4.13
C CYS A 262 16.64 -3.34 3.04
N ASN A 263 15.45 -3.25 2.46
CA ASN A 263 15.14 -2.26 1.43
C ASN A 263 14.05 -1.27 1.86
N ARG A 264 13.54 -1.36 3.10
CA ARG A 264 12.54 -0.43 3.65
C ARG A 264 12.94 0.06 5.04
N TYR A 265 12.81 1.37 5.26
CA TYR A 265 13.23 2.03 6.50
C TYR A 265 12.16 3.01 6.98
N ASN A 266 11.99 3.12 8.30
CA ASN A 266 11.15 4.13 8.93
C ASN A 266 12.05 5.21 9.56
N CYS A 267 12.00 6.40 8.96
CA CYS A 267 12.74 7.56 9.39
C CYS A 267 11.97 8.35 10.45
N PRO A 268 12.58 8.68 11.60
CA PRO A 268 11.96 9.52 12.61
C PRO A 268 11.87 10.97 12.13
N ALA A 269 11.03 11.77 12.79
CA ALA A 269 10.98 13.21 12.59
C ALA A 269 12.30 13.91 12.96
N ASN A 270 12.46 15.14 12.49
CA ASN A 270 13.55 16.06 12.82
C ASN A 270 14.94 15.60 12.36
N CYS A 271 15.02 15.00 11.18
CA CYS A 271 16.29 14.56 10.57
C CYS A 271 16.99 15.64 9.72
N LEU A 272 16.31 16.73 9.35
CA LEU A 272 16.85 17.76 8.43
C LEU A 272 18.23 18.29 8.87
N ASN A 273 18.32 18.71 10.14
CA ASN A 273 19.49 19.37 10.72
C ASN A 273 20.45 18.42 11.47
N LYS A 274 20.33 17.10 11.28
CA LYS A 274 21.17 16.10 11.96
C LYS A 274 22.51 15.90 11.26
N LYS A 275 23.52 15.42 12.00
CA LYS A 275 24.94 15.35 11.56
C LYS A 275 25.24 14.34 10.42
N GLY A 276 24.29 13.55 9.95
CA GLY A 276 24.53 12.48 8.97
C GLY A 276 24.80 13.03 7.56
N LYS A 277 26.02 12.90 7.01
CA LYS A 277 26.35 13.43 5.67
C LYS A 277 25.49 12.81 4.58
N VAL A 278 25.29 13.55 3.48
CA VAL A 278 24.63 13.07 2.25
C VAL A 278 25.60 13.29 1.10
N TRP A 279 25.90 12.26 0.32
CA TRP A 279 26.81 12.35 -0.83
C TRP A 279 26.04 11.95 -2.09
N GLY A 280 25.86 12.88 -3.04
CA GLY A 280 25.06 12.66 -4.25
C GLY A 280 23.65 13.26 -4.21
N THR A 281 22.94 13.23 -5.35
CA THR A 281 21.68 13.98 -5.59
C THR A 281 20.55 13.14 -6.23
N LEU A 282 20.83 11.89 -6.62
CA LEU A 282 19.88 10.95 -7.21
C LEU A 282 20.27 9.54 -6.77
N TYR A 283 21.53 9.21 -7.05
CA TYR A 283 22.24 8.11 -6.43
C TYR A 283 23.03 8.68 -5.26
N TYR A 284 22.90 8.03 -4.11
CA TYR A 284 23.56 8.41 -2.87
C TYR A 284 24.61 7.36 -2.50
N ASP A 285 25.80 7.79 -2.07
CA ASP A 285 26.83 6.85 -1.63
C ASP A 285 26.35 6.13 -0.37
N VAL A 286 26.66 4.85 -0.20
CA VAL A 286 26.24 4.06 0.99
C VAL A 286 26.72 4.62 2.34
N GLN A 287 27.67 5.56 2.36
CA GLN A 287 28.06 6.32 3.55
C GLN A 287 27.10 7.47 3.90
N SER A 288 26.07 7.72 3.08
CA SER A 288 25.06 8.75 3.30
C SER A 288 24.00 8.29 4.30
N SER A 289 23.47 9.24 5.08
CA SER A 289 22.27 9.03 5.89
C SER A 289 21.07 8.73 4.99
N ILE A 290 20.35 7.64 5.29
CA ILE A 290 19.16 7.24 4.54
C ILE A 290 18.07 8.31 4.64
N CYS A 291 17.77 8.77 5.86
CA CYS A 291 16.70 9.74 6.11
C CYS A 291 17.00 11.11 5.53
N ARG A 292 18.24 11.59 5.66
CA ARG A 292 18.62 12.88 5.06
C ARG A 292 18.68 12.81 3.53
N ALA A 293 19.08 11.67 2.95
CA ALA A 293 18.99 11.45 1.51
C ALA A 293 17.53 11.43 1.02
N ALA A 294 16.61 10.84 1.79
CA ALA A 294 15.18 10.82 1.47
C ALA A 294 14.53 12.22 1.53
N ILE A 295 14.89 13.03 2.54
CA ILE A 295 14.50 14.45 2.61
C ILE A 295 15.12 15.22 1.44
N HIS A 296 16.43 15.07 1.21
CA HIS A 296 17.13 15.71 0.09
C HIS A 296 16.45 15.41 -1.26
N TYR A 297 16.03 14.17 -1.47
CA TYR A 297 15.31 13.79 -2.69
C TYR A 297 13.87 14.32 -2.75
N GLY A 298 13.23 14.52 -1.60
CA GLY A 298 11.85 15.02 -1.48
C GLY A 298 10.79 13.93 -1.36
N ILE A 299 11.17 12.72 -0.99
CA ILE A 299 10.22 11.60 -0.80
C ILE A 299 9.48 11.72 0.54
N ILE A 300 10.20 12.12 1.59
CA ILE A 300 9.68 12.44 2.92
C ILE A 300 10.05 13.88 3.28
N ASP A 301 9.33 14.48 4.22
CA ASP A 301 9.65 15.77 4.80
C ASP A 301 10.35 15.61 6.17
N ASN A 302 10.50 16.70 6.93
CA ASN A 302 11.12 16.65 8.25
C ASN A 302 10.25 16.02 9.34
N ASN A 303 9.02 15.59 9.04
CA ASN A 303 8.18 14.80 9.95
C ASN A 303 8.56 13.31 9.95
N GLY A 304 9.43 12.89 9.01
CA GLY A 304 9.87 11.51 8.89
C GLY A 304 8.94 10.70 7.97
N GLY A 305 9.01 9.37 8.07
CA GLY A 305 8.16 8.47 7.28
C GLY A 305 8.91 7.28 6.69
N LEU A 306 8.18 6.50 5.91
CA LEU A 306 8.69 5.30 5.27
C LEU A 306 9.47 5.62 3.99
N VAL A 307 10.58 4.92 3.80
CA VAL A 307 11.48 5.08 2.66
C VAL A 307 11.87 3.70 2.14
N ASP A 308 11.59 3.46 0.87
CA ASP A 308 12.17 2.32 0.14
C ASP A 308 13.53 2.72 -0.42
N VAL A 309 14.46 1.75 -0.44
CA VAL A 309 15.84 1.93 -0.88
C VAL A 309 16.20 0.83 -1.86
N THR A 310 16.78 1.22 -3.00
CA THR A 310 17.33 0.29 -3.98
C THR A 310 18.85 0.45 -4.04
N ARG A 311 19.59 -0.65 -3.87
CA ARG A 311 21.06 -0.64 -3.95
C ARG A 311 21.54 -0.69 -5.40
N LYS A 312 22.68 -0.04 -5.67
CA LYS A 312 23.38 -0.11 -6.95
C LYS A 312 24.88 -0.20 -6.70
N ASP A 313 25.50 -1.29 -7.12
CA ASP A 313 26.94 -1.47 -6.96
C ASP A 313 27.73 -0.72 -8.05
N ASN A 314 28.99 -0.40 -7.74
CA ASN A 314 29.96 0.20 -8.66
C ASN A 314 29.46 1.49 -9.39
N PHE A 315 28.84 2.41 -8.66
CA PHE A 315 28.40 3.69 -9.22
C PHE A 315 29.60 4.65 -9.38
N PRO A 316 29.77 5.33 -10.53
CA PRO A 316 31.06 5.91 -10.92
C PRO A 316 31.48 7.17 -10.13
N PHE A 317 30.54 8.08 -9.82
CA PHE A 317 30.81 9.30 -9.06
C PHE A 317 29.50 9.92 -8.51
N PHE A 318 29.60 10.81 -7.53
CA PHE A 318 28.46 11.46 -6.87
C PHE A 318 28.57 12.98 -7.00
N VAL A 319 27.46 13.65 -7.30
CA VAL A 319 27.39 15.10 -7.55
C VAL A 319 26.65 15.81 -6.43
N LYS A 320 27.21 16.91 -5.92
CA LYS A 320 26.57 17.78 -4.94
C LYS A 320 25.36 18.53 -5.48
N ALA A 321 24.37 18.75 -4.63
CA ALA A 321 23.30 19.72 -4.80
C ALA A 321 22.70 20.08 -3.44
N THR A 322 21.93 21.16 -3.42
CA THR A 322 21.10 21.52 -2.26
C THR A 322 19.64 21.36 -2.66
N LYS A 323 18.92 20.49 -1.96
CA LYS A 323 17.50 20.21 -2.20
C LYS A 323 16.77 20.01 -0.88
N ASN A 324 15.55 20.54 -0.77
CA ASN A 324 14.66 20.38 0.39
C ASN A 324 15.35 20.67 1.75
N GLY A 325 16.18 21.71 1.79
CA GLY A 325 16.92 22.13 2.99
C GLY A 325 18.10 21.23 3.40
N VAL A 326 18.46 20.24 2.58
CA VAL A 326 19.67 19.41 2.77
C VAL A 326 20.70 19.77 1.70
N GLU A 327 21.94 19.99 2.10
CA GLU A 327 23.09 20.07 1.18
C GLU A 327 23.82 18.72 1.15
N SER A 328 24.13 18.26 -0.07
CA SER A 328 24.91 17.05 -0.31
C SER A 328 26.34 17.37 -0.79
N PHE A 329 27.22 16.37 -0.73
CA PHE A 329 28.63 16.49 -1.13
C PHE A 329 28.95 15.69 -2.41
N SER A 330 29.96 16.14 -3.16
CA SER A 330 30.50 15.42 -4.32
C SER A 330 31.52 14.37 -3.91
N LYS A 331 31.60 13.26 -4.66
CA LYS A 331 32.64 12.24 -4.52
C LYS A 331 33.02 11.70 -5.91
N TYR A 332 34.24 11.98 -6.34
CA TYR A 332 34.75 11.64 -7.69
C TYR A 332 35.49 10.29 -7.72
N LYS A 333 34.93 9.28 -7.04
CA LYS A 333 35.46 7.91 -7.04
C LYS A 333 34.30 6.91 -7.08
N PRO A 334 34.47 5.76 -7.74
CA PRO A 334 33.46 4.71 -7.74
C PRO A 334 33.13 4.23 -6.34
N GLY A 335 31.88 3.81 -6.14
CA GLY A 335 31.44 3.23 -4.88
C GLY A 335 30.03 2.66 -4.97
N ASN A 336 29.67 1.85 -3.97
CA ASN A 336 28.31 1.35 -3.87
C ASN A 336 27.37 2.52 -3.53
N ALA A 337 26.25 2.55 -4.23
CA ALA A 337 25.25 3.58 -4.14
C ALA A 337 23.89 3.00 -3.75
N PHE A 338 22.96 3.89 -3.46
CA PHE A 338 21.56 3.58 -3.34
C PHE A 338 20.69 4.72 -3.87
N THR A 339 19.49 4.39 -4.30
CA THR A 339 18.41 5.35 -4.56
C THR A 339 17.34 5.22 -3.48
N VAL A 340 16.56 6.25 -3.31
CA VAL A 340 15.40 6.29 -2.41
C VAL A 340 14.14 6.40 -3.25
N SER A 341 13.06 5.75 -2.81
CA SER A 341 11.72 5.89 -3.40
C SER A 341 10.67 6.00 -2.30
N ARG A 342 9.53 6.61 -2.63
CA ARG A 342 8.37 6.61 -1.73
C ARG A 342 7.90 5.17 -1.56
N VAL A 343 7.53 4.81 -0.34
CA VAL A 343 6.80 3.58 -0.11
C VAL A 343 5.40 3.77 -0.65
N GLU A 344 5.14 3.19 -1.82
CA GLU A 344 3.79 3.10 -2.35
C GLU A 344 3.06 1.98 -1.61
N GLY A 345 2.00 2.35 -0.88
CA GLY A 345 0.99 1.43 -0.37
C GLY A 345 1.47 0.24 0.45
N GLU A 346 1.84 0.49 1.71
CA GLU A 346 1.37 -0.37 2.80
C GLU A 346 0.49 0.52 3.68
N TYR A 347 -0.71 0.79 3.15
CA TYR A 347 -1.76 1.42 3.92
C TYR A 347 -2.30 0.34 4.86
N PHE A 348 -1.98 0.41 6.15
CA PHE A 348 -2.80 -0.25 7.14
C PHE A 348 -4.13 0.51 7.15
N TYR A 349 -5.15 -0.01 6.48
CA TYR A 349 -6.50 0.50 6.66
C TYR A 349 -6.94 0.10 8.05
N CYS A 350 -6.96 1.09 8.92
CA CYS A 350 -7.47 0.98 10.25
C CYS A 350 -8.99 0.69 10.20
N LEU A 351 -9.40 -0.50 10.67
CA LEU A 351 -10.70 -1.12 10.40
C LEU A 351 -11.84 -0.71 11.31
N ILE A 352 -11.52 0.09 12.32
CA ILE A 352 -12.48 0.56 13.28
C ILE A 352 -12.32 2.06 13.32
N PHE A 353 -13.33 2.74 12.78
CA PHE A 353 -13.47 4.18 12.96
C PHE A 353 -14.13 4.44 14.31
N ILE A 354 -13.44 5.15 15.19
CA ILE A 354 -14.00 5.51 16.50
C ILE A 354 -13.93 7.02 16.66
N ASN A 355 -15.10 7.63 16.83
CA ASN A 355 -15.21 8.98 17.37
C ASN A 355 -15.11 8.86 18.89
N ILE A 356 -14.05 9.42 19.46
CA ILE A 356 -13.83 9.36 20.91
C ILE A 356 -13.86 10.76 21.52
N GLU A 357 -14.30 10.87 22.76
CA GLU A 357 -14.01 12.07 23.56
C GLU A 357 -12.55 12.03 24.03
N CYS A 358 -12.01 13.18 24.39
CA CYS A 358 -10.62 13.33 24.79
C CYS A 358 -10.19 12.45 25.99
N LYS A 359 -11.14 12.03 26.84
CA LYS A 359 -10.91 11.20 28.04
C LYS A 359 -10.82 9.69 27.79
N TYR A 360 -11.16 9.21 26.59
CA TYR A 360 -11.22 7.77 26.32
C TYR A 360 -9.84 7.14 26.18
N SER A 361 -9.65 6.01 26.86
CA SER A 361 -8.55 5.05 26.70
C SER A 361 -9.07 3.76 26.03
N LEU A 362 -8.16 2.92 25.53
CA LEU A 362 -8.53 1.65 24.90
C LEU A 362 -8.77 0.57 25.95
N PHE A 363 -10.02 0.18 26.16
CA PHE A 363 -10.42 -0.95 27.02
C PHE A 363 -10.67 -2.26 26.25
N TYR A 364 -9.93 -2.51 25.17
CA TYR A 364 -10.05 -3.76 24.41
C TYR A 364 -8.70 -4.46 24.32
N ASN A 365 -8.68 -5.77 24.59
CA ASN A 365 -7.56 -6.68 24.28
C ASN A 365 -7.42 -6.78 22.76
N ILE A 366 -6.93 -5.72 22.13
CA ILE A 366 -6.69 -5.65 20.69
C ILE A 366 -5.47 -6.53 20.42
N LYS A 367 -5.64 -7.57 19.60
CA LYS A 367 -4.52 -8.39 19.13
C LYS A 367 -3.54 -7.49 18.36
N SER A 368 -2.24 -7.82 18.41
CA SER A 368 -1.08 -7.06 17.90
C SER A 368 -1.03 -6.83 16.38
N GLU A 369 -2.17 -6.90 15.69
CA GLU A 369 -2.31 -6.87 14.23
C GLU A 369 -3.48 -5.99 13.73
N ILE A 370 -4.19 -5.30 14.63
CA ILE A 370 -5.34 -4.44 14.27
C ILE A 370 -4.93 -2.95 14.35
N CYS A 371 -5.15 -2.24 13.24
CA CYS A 371 -5.06 -0.78 13.15
C CYS A 371 -6.45 -0.16 13.44
N ILE A 372 -6.53 0.91 14.24
CA ILE A 372 -7.78 1.66 14.55
C ILE A 372 -7.66 3.14 14.13
N LEU A 373 -8.62 3.66 13.38
CA LEU A 373 -8.63 5.03 12.87
C LEU A 373 -9.46 5.85 13.84
N VAL A 374 -8.82 6.78 14.52
CA VAL A 374 -9.48 7.54 15.56
C VAL A 374 -9.61 8.99 15.12
N PHE A 375 -10.82 9.54 15.20
CA PHE A 375 -11.01 10.98 15.11
C PHE A 375 -10.94 11.60 16.51
N CYS A 376 -9.98 12.51 16.67
CA CYS A 376 -9.80 13.26 17.89
C CYS A 376 -10.41 14.66 17.77
N PRO A 377 -11.29 15.07 18.71
CA PRO A 377 -11.82 16.41 18.72
C PRO A 377 -10.75 17.45 19.06
N ALA A 378 -11.04 18.71 18.76
CA ALA A 378 -10.16 19.82 19.09
C ALA A 378 -10.04 20.01 20.62
N ASN A 379 -8.96 20.65 21.04
CA ASN A 379 -8.69 21.08 22.41
C ASN A 379 -8.48 19.97 23.45
N CYS A 380 -8.29 18.71 23.04
CA CYS A 380 -7.95 17.62 23.97
C CYS A 380 -6.68 17.87 24.79
N ILE A 381 -5.80 18.78 24.36
CA ILE A 381 -4.62 19.20 25.12
C ILE A 381 -4.98 19.81 26.49
N ASN A 382 -6.14 20.45 26.60
CA ASN A 382 -6.59 21.14 27.82
C ASN A 382 -7.23 20.20 28.84
N GLU A 383 -7.46 18.94 28.49
CA GLU A 383 -8.00 17.97 29.44
C GLU A 383 -7.01 17.71 30.59
N PRO A 384 -7.49 17.75 31.84
CA PRO A 384 -6.67 17.44 33.02
C PRO A 384 -6.07 16.04 32.94
N SER A 385 -4.81 15.90 33.35
CA SER A 385 -4.11 14.61 33.32
C SER A 385 -4.78 13.53 34.17
N TYR A 386 -5.54 13.91 35.21
CA TYR A 386 -6.33 12.96 36.00
C TYR A 386 -7.46 12.30 35.19
N TRP A 387 -8.08 13.00 34.23
CA TRP A 387 -9.19 12.47 33.42
C TRP A 387 -8.74 11.90 32.08
N ALA A 388 -7.55 12.26 31.60
CA ALA A 388 -7.05 11.84 30.31
C ALA A 388 -5.54 11.52 30.41
N PRO A 389 -5.10 10.56 31.22
CA PRO A 389 -3.67 10.33 31.49
C PRO A 389 -2.90 10.00 30.21
N VAL A 390 -1.61 10.32 30.15
CA VAL A 390 -0.72 9.90 29.06
C VAL A 390 0.46 9.18 29.67
N VAL A 391 0.58 7.88 29.43
CA VAL A 391 1.61 7.03 30.03
C VAL A 391 2.55 6.56 28.93
N GLY A 392 3.81 7.01 28.98
CA GLY A 392 4.83 6.66 28.00
C GLY A 392 5.20 7.76 27.00
N SER A 393 6.10 7.42 26.07
CA SER A 393 6.65 8.35 25.08
C SER A 393 7.08 7.58 23.85
N ASN A 394 6.59 8.00 22.67
CA ASN A 394 6.66 7.29 21.39
C ASN A 394 5.94 5.93 21.35
N ILE A 395 5.91 5.20 22.48
CA ILE A 395 5.12 4.00 22.74
C ILE A 395 4.42 4.22 24.07
N TYR A 396 3.10 4.02 24.06
CA TYR A 396 2.20 4.40 25.13
C TYR A 396 1.52 3.16 25.72
N GLY A 397 1.20 3.21 27.01
CA GLY A 397 0.33 2.19 27.61
C GLY A 397 -1.11 2.33 27.11
N ASP A 398 -1.84 1.23 27.05
CA ASP A 398 -3.26 1.18 26.65
C ASP A 398 -4.20 2.00 27.55
N GLY A 399 -3.81 2.23 28.81
CA GLY A 399 -4.46 3.17 29.73
C GLY A 399 -4.31 4.65 29.38
N SER A 400 -3.57 5.02 28.33
CA SER A 400 -3.43 6.42 27.92
C SER A 400 -4.67 6.94 27.18
N SER A 401 -5.01 8.21 27.39
CA SER A 401 -5.89 8.96 26.50
C SER A 401 -5.30 8.97 25.09
N ILE A 402 -6.05 8.42 24.14
CA ILE A 402 -5.63 8.26 22.74
C ILE A 402 -5.31 9.64 22.13
N CYS A 403 -6.21 10.62 22.29
CA CYS A 403 -6.05 11.93 21.67
C CYS A 403 -4.94 12.76 22.30
N ARG A 404 -4.79 12.72 23.63
CA ARG A 404 -3.67 13.42 24.28
C ARG A 404 -2.34 12.75 23.99
N ALA A 405 -2.30 11.41 23.93
CA ALA A 405 -1.09 10.69 23.56
C ALA A 405 -0.70 10.94 22.09
N ALA A 406 -1.68 11.07 21.20
CA ALA A 406 -1.47 11.45 19.80
C ALA A 406 -0.91 12.89 19.68
N ILE A 407 -1.45 13.86 20.43
CA ILE A 407 -0.89 15.23 20.51
C ILE A 407 0.52 15.20 21.11
N HIS A 408 0.72 14.50 22.22
CA HIS A 408 2.03 14.35 22.87
C HIS A 408 3.07 13.75 21.90
N SER A 409 2.68 12.78 21.07
CA SER A 409 3.55 12.19 20.05
C SER A 409 3.90 13.14 18.90
N GLY A 410 3.11 14.20 18.71
CA GLY A 410 3.26 15.17 17.63
C GLY A 410 2.61 14.75 16.32
N VAL A 411 1.85 13.65 16.34
CA VAL A 411 1.17 13.09 15.17
C VAL A 411 -0.04 13.93 14.76
N ILE A 412 -0.75 14.52 15.73
CA ILE A 412 -1.83 15.50 15.50
C ILE A 412 -1.57 16.76 16.33
N LYS A 413 -2.18 17.88 15.92
CA LYS A 413 -2.10 19.17 16.63
C LYS A 413 -3.24 19.31 17.66
N ALA A 414 -3.18 20.33 18.50
CA ALA A 414 -4.25 20.66 19.46
C ALA A 414 -5.61 20.94 18.81
N SER A 415 -5.66 21.21 17.51
CA SER A 415 -6.89 21.34 16.71
C SER A 415 -7.64 20.01 16.51
N GLY A 416 -7.10 18.87 16.96
CA GLY A 416 -7.66 17.56 16.68
C GLY A 416 -7.36 17.07 15.27
N GLY A 417 -8.02 15.98 14.87
CA GLY A 417 -7.85 15.34 13.57
C GLY A 417 -7.81 13.82 13.66
N TYR A 418 -7.61 13.18 12.52
CA TYR A 418 -7.52 11.72 12.41
C TYR A 418 -6.13 11.22 12.79
N VAL A 419 -6.07 10.08 13.47
CA VAL A 419 -4.84 9.39 13.85
C VAL A 419 -5.00 7.88 13.67
N ASP A 420 -3.98 7.24 13.11
CA ASP A 420 -3.90 5.78 13.04
C ASP A 420 -3.27 5.25 14.33
N LEU A 421 -3.92 4.24 14.91
CA LEU A 421 -3.46 3.58 16.13
C LEU A 421 -3.04 2.15 15.82
N LEU A 422 -1.81 1.81 16.21
CA LEU A 422 -1.22 0.50 16.08
C LEU A 422 -1.01 -0.13 17.46
N ALA A 423 -1.66 -1.28 17.70
CA ALA A 423 -1.38 -2.12 18.86
C ALA A 423 -0.04 -2.83 18.70
N LEU A 424 0.76 -2.86 19.77
CA LEU A 424 2.10 -3.46 19.81
C LEU A 424 2.18 -4.55 20.89
N ASP A 425 3.26 -5.32 20.85
CA ASP A 425 3.61 -6.28 21.92
C ASP A 425 3.64 -5.62 23.30
N LYS A 426 3.16 -6.37 24.28
CA LYS A 426 3.04 -5.92 25.67
C LYS A 426 4.41 -5.56 26.28
N ARG A 427 4.45 -4.55 27.15
CA ARG A 427 5.67 -4.05 27.80
C ARG A 427 5.51 -3.92 29.31
N LYS A 428 6.64 -4.00 30.03
CA LYS A 428 6.70 -3.82 31.49
C LYS A 428 7.01 -2.38 31.92
N SER A 429 7.49 -1.53 31.02
CA SER A 429 7.94 -0.18 31.38
C SER A 429 7.73 0.84 30.27
N TYR A 430 7.32 2.05 30.66
CA TYR A 430 7.08 3.20 29.79
C TYR A 430 7.80 4.44 30.34
N ALA A 431 8.49 5.18 29.48
CA ALA A 431 9.20 6.40 29.86
C ALA A 431 8.32 7.64 29.72
N GLY A 432 8.23 8.47 30.77
CA GLY A 432 7.53 9.76 30.74
C GLY A 432 8.40 10.90 30.20
N THR A 433 7.83 11.81 29.42
CA THR A 433 8.50 12.99 28.85
C THR A 433 7.55 14.18 28.75
N LEU A 434 8.09 15.41 28.68
CA LEU A 434 7.32 16.58 28.25
C LEU A 434 7.48 16.76 26.74
N LYS A 435 6.39 16.66 25.96
CA LYS A 435 6.38 16.93 24.52
C LYS A 435 5.07 17.58 24.10
N ASN A 436 5.15 18.50 23.14
CA ASN A 436 3.98 19.15 22.52
C ASN A 436 2.95 19.70 23.54
N GLY A 437 3.44 20.26 24.65
CA GLY A 437 2.61 20.85 25.69
C GLY A 437 1.94 19.84 26.65
N ILE A 438 2.22 18.54 26.54
CA ILE A 438 1.66 17.50 27.40
C ILE A 438 2.80 16.82 28.17
N GLN A 439 2.63 16.69 29.50
CA GLN A 439 3.53 15.91 30.35
C GLN A 439 3.01 14.47 30.40
N SER A 440 3.80 13.51 29.91
CA SER A 440 3.50 12.09 30.07
C SER A 440 4.17 11.48 31.30
N GLU A 441 3.55 10.44 31.82
CA GLU A 441 3.95 9.74 33.04
C GLU A 441 4.85 8.54 32.72
N ARG A 442 5.78 8.27 33.64
CA ARG A 442 6.58 7.04 33.64
C ARG A 442 5.81 5.98 34.40
N TYR A 443 5.75 4.76 33.86
CA TYR A 443 5.10 3.63 34.50
C TYR A 443 5.96 2.37 34.39
N THR A 444 5.96 1.52 35.41
CA THR A 444 6.64 0.23 35.41
C THR A 444 5.78 -0.76 36.18
N SER A 445 5.44 -1.88 35.53
CA SER A 445 4.56 -2.93 36.07
C SER A 445 5.33 -4.24 36.25
N SER A 446 4.87 -5.06 37.21
CA SER A 446 5.34 -6.43 37.37
C SER A 446 4.81 -7.37 36.28
N ALA A 447 3.69 -7.01 35.65
CA ALA A 447 3.05 -7.73 34.54
C ALA A 447 3.28 -7.03 33.18
N LEU A 448 3.07 -7.77 32.09
CA LEU A 448 3.12 -7.24 30.72
C LEU A 448 1.82 -6.49 30.41
N ASP A 449 1.93 -5.22 30.02
CA ASP A 449 0.82 -4.32 29.74
C ASP A 449 0.73 -3.96 28.26
N SER A 450 -0.46 -3.77 27.69
CA SER A 450 -0.59 -3.57 26.24
C SER A 450 -0.01 -2.22 25.80
N SER A 451 0.62 -2.21 24.63
CA SER A 451 1.34 -1.05 24.12
C SER A 451 0.72 -0.52 22.84
N LEU A 452 0.78 0.80 22.66
CA LEU A 452 0.19 1.52 21.55
C LEU A 452 1.22 2.43 20.87
N ARG A 453 1.09 2.60 19.56
CA ARG A 453 1.81 3.60 18.77
C ARG A 453 0.85 4.35 17.87
N PHE A 454 1.05 5.66 17.79
CA PHE A 454 0.27 6.56 16.94
C PHE A 454 1.04 6.87 15.66
N LEU A 455 0.35 6.88 14.53
CA LEU A 455 0.87 7.17 13.21
C LEU A 455 0.04 8.29 12.57
N SER A 456 0.69 9.20 11.85
CA SER A 456 -0.01 10.24 11.12
C SER A 456 -0.80 9.61 10.00
N VAL A 457 -2.08 9.95 9.92
CA VAL A 457 -2.88 9.64 8.74
C VAL A 457 -2.22 10.34 7.57
N THR A 458 -1.79 9.59 6.56
CA THR A 458 -1.43 10.18 5.27
C THR A 458 -2.70 10.75 4.66
N GLN A 459 -2.97 12.00 4.99
CA GLN A 459 -3.95 12.82 4.30
C GLN A 459 -3.50 12.84 2.83
N PHE A 460 -4.33 12.31 1.93
CA PHE A 460 -4.19 12.62 0.52
C PHE A 460 -4.16 14.14 0.42
N SER A 461 -3.05 14.69 -0.08
CA SER A 461 -3.00 16.05 -0.57
C SER A 461 -3.93 16.13 -1.78
N GLY A 462 -5.21 16.29 -1.53
CA GLY A 462 -6.22 16.20 -2.57
C GLY A 462 -7.64 15.96 -2.05
N GLN A 463 -8.01 16.58 -0.93
CA GLN A 463 -9.36 17.12 -0.66
C GLN A 463 -9.37 17.65 0.78
N LYS A 464 -9.40 18.98 0.91
CA LYS A 464 -9.91 19.62 2.13
C LYS A 464 -11.43 19.39 2.17
N PRO A 465 -12.02 19.34 3.38
CA PRO A 465 -13.43 19.02 3.58
C PRO A 465 -14.36 19.95 2.80
#